data_AF-A0A7D9LXZ6-F1
#
_entry.id   AF-A0A7D9LXZ6-F1
#
_cell.length_a   1.000
_cell.length_b   1.000
_cell.length_c   1.000
_cell.angle_alpha   90.00
_cell.angle_beta   90.00
_cell.angle_gamma   90.00
#
_symmetry.space_group_name_H-M   'P 1'
#
loop_
_entity.id
_entity.type
_entity.pdbx_description
1 polymer ?
#
loop_
_entity_poly.entity_id
_entity_poly.type
_entity_poly.pdbx_seq_one_letter_code
_entity_poly.pdbx_strand_id
1 'polypeptide(L)'
;MLPGNEELPRSYLIKQCKNDINKPCDITRTPGPAEGAQLDFLKELESVIQNQINQNTLDITDPELKLHIKLSGDGAKMSRLTNLVVISFTVLNSSQNVMSSK
;
A
#
# COMPACT_ATOMS: atom_id res chain seq x y z
N MET A 1 29.13 -26.86 -6.47
CA MET A 1 28.95 -25.39 -6.35
C MET A 1 27.55 -25.06 -6.81
N LEU A 2 26.75 -24.36 -6.02
CA LEU A 2 25.39 -23.97 -6.39
C LEU A 2 25.45 -22.94 -7.54
N PRO A 3 24.65 -23.07 -8.61
CA PRO A 3 24.63 -22.15 -9.74
C PRO A 3 23.93 -20.85 -9.32
N GLY A 4 24.66 -19.97 -8.64
CA GLY A 4 24.07 -18.82 -7.93
C GLY A 4 24.05 -17.49 -8.69
N ASN A 5 24.46 -17.41 -9.96
CA ASN A 5 24.79 -16.12 -10.59
C ASN A 5 24.27 -15.86 -12.01
N GLU A 6 23.61 -16.80 -12.67
CA GLU A 6 23.17 -16.61 -14.08
C GLU A 6 21.69 -16.20 -14.22
N GLU A 7 20.85 -16.48 -13.21
CA GLU A 7 19.42 -16.14 -13.24
C GLU A 7 19.06 -14.86 -12.48
N LEU A 8 19.99 -14.28 -11.70
CA LEU A 8 19.74 -13.04 -10.98
C LEU A 8 20.12 -11.84 -11.85
N PRO A 9 19.23 -10.86 -12.03
CA PRO A 9 19.53 -9.67 -12.83
C PRO A 9 20.76 -8.97 -12.28
N ARG A 10 21.76 -8.77 -13.15
CA ARG A 10 23.03 -8.14 -12.78
C ARG A 10 22.74 -6.78 -12.17
N SER A 11 23.35 -6.47 -11.04
CA SER A 11 23.07 -5.27 -10.23
C SER A 11 23.21 -3.94 -11.01
N TYR A 12 23.95 -3.91 -12.12
CA TYR A 12 24.01 -2.74 -13.00
C TYR A 12 22.72 -2.50 -13.81
N LEU A 13 22.00 -3.56 -14.21
CA LEU A 13 20.72 -3.45 -14.95
C LEU A 13 19.66 -2.80 -14.06
N ILE A 14 19.60 -3.19 -12.79
CA ILE A 14 18.70 -2.60 -11.79
C ILE A 14 19.02 -1.11 -11.58
N LYS A 15 20.30 -0.73 -11.55
CA LYS A 15 20.72 0.67 -11.42
C LYS A 15 20.32 1.52 -12.62
N GLN A 16 20.40 0.97 -13.84
CA GLN A 16 20.00 1.67 -15.07
C GLN A 16 18.49 1.88 -15.14
N CYS A 17 17.71 0.88 -14.71
CA CYS A 17 16.25 0.96 -14.69
C CYS A 17 15.68 1.61 -13.42
N LYS A 18 16.52 2.10 -12.49
CA LYS A 18 16.07 2.63 -11.19
C LYS A 18 15.02 3.74 -11.36
N ASN A 19 15.21 4.65 -12.32
CA ASN A 19 14.26 5.72 -12.56
C ASN A 19 12.94 5.18 -13.12
N ASP A 20 12.99 4.17 -13.98
CA ASP A 20 11.78 3.56 -14.55
C ASP A 20 11.02 2.70 -13.53
N ILE A 21 11.74 2.04 -12.63
CA ILE A 21 11.17 1.29 -11.49
C ILE A 21 10.56 2.24 -10.46
N ASN A 22 11.16 3.42 -10.27
CA ASN A 22 10.67 4.41 -9.31
C ASN A 22 9.56 5.32 -9.88
N LYS A 23 9.41 5.44 -11.21
CA LYS A 23 8.34 6.22 -11.86
C LYS A 23 6.93 5.94 -11.35
N PRO A 24 6.50 4.68 -11.15
CA PRO A 24 5.17 4.39 -10.60
C PRO A 24 5.08 4.57 -9.08
N CYS A 25 6.20 4.84 -8.39
CA CYS A 25 6.28 4.78 -6.94
C CYS A 25 6.34 6.20 -6.33
N ASP A 26 5.16 6.78 -6.08
CA ASP A 26 4.98 8.11 -5.48
C ASP A 26 5.14 8.07 -3.94
N ILE A 27 6.27 7.52 -3.47
CA ILE A 27 6.61 7.48 -2.04
C ILE A 27 7.28 8.80 -1.64
N THR A 28 6.68 9.51 -0.69
CA THR A 28 7.16 10.78 -0.15
C THR A 28 7.48 10.65 1.33
N ARG A 29 8.14 11.65 1.93
CA ARG A 29 8.32 11.68 3.40
C ARG A 29 6.98 11.84 4.10
N THR A 30 6.86 11.24 5.28
CA THR A 30 5.73 11.50 6.18
C THR A 30 5.65 12.99 6.54
N PRO A 31 4.45 13.53 6.74
CA PRO A 31 4.30 14.93 7.13
C PRO A 31 4.75 15.11 8.58
N GLY A 32 5.32 16.27 8.88
CA GLY A 32 5.76 16.61 10.24
C GLY A 32 7.17 16.11 10.58
N PRO A 33 7.51 16.05 11.88
CA PRO A 33 8.87 15.77 12.35
C PRO A 33 9.21 14.28 12.41
N ALA A 34 8.25 13.40 12.19
CA ALA A 34 8.46 11.96 12.24
C ALA A 34 9.21 11.49 10.99
N GLU A 35 10.29 10.75 11.21
CA GLU A 35 11.01 10.06 10.15
C GLU A 35 10.16 8.91 9.59
N GLY A 36 9.97 8.90 8.29
CA GLY A 36 9.12 7.90 7.64
C GLY A 36 8.88 8.19 6.17
N ALA A 37 8.14 7.29 5.55
CA ALA A 37 7.72 7.38 4.17
C ALA A 37 6.21 7.07 4.09
N GLN A 38 5.52 7.76 3.20
CA GLN A 38 4.10 7.57 2.94
C GLN A 38 3.82 7.60 1.44
N LEU A 39 2.74 6.95 1.05
CA LEU A 39 2.07 7.23 -0.22
C LEU A 39 1.08 8.39 0.00
N ASP A 40 0.70 9.07 -1.07
CA ASP A 40 -0.39 10.05 -1.00
C ASP A 40 -1.71 9.33 -0.74
N PHE A 41 -2.16 9.37 0.51
CA PHE A 41 -3.33 8.65 0.97
C PHE A 41 -4.59 8.99 0.16
N LEU A 42 -4.76 10.25 -0.25
CA LEU A 42 -5.96 10.66 -0.99
C LEU A 42 -5.96 10.08 -2.40
N LYS A 43 -4.81 10.12 -3.08
CA LYS A 43 -4.67 9.51 -4.41
C LYS A 43 -4.84 8.00 -4.37
N GLU A 44 -4.27 7.34 -3.37
CA GLU A 44 -4.40 5.89 -3.21
C GLU A 44 -5.85 5.50 -2.91
N LEU A 45 -6.53 6.25 -2.04
CA LEU A 45 -7.94 5.99 -1.74
C LEU A 45 -8.82 6.18 -2.97
N GLU A 46 -8.63 7.26 -3.73
CA GLU A 46 -9.33 7.49 -5.00
C GLU A 46 -9.09 6.34 -5.99
N SER A 47 -7.84 5.93 -6.17
CA SER A 47 -7.46 4.81 -7.03
C SER A 47 -8.17 3.51 -6.62
N VAL A 48 -8.20 3.19 -5.32
CA VAL A 48 -8.89 1.99 -4.81
C VAL A 48 -10.39 2.07 -5.07
N ILE A 49 -11.04 3.20 -4.82
CA ILE A 49 -12.47 3.38 -5.06
C ILE A 49 -12.80 3.25 -6.55
N GLN A 50 -12.04 3.91 -7.43
CA GLN A 50 -12.21 3.82 -8.88
C GLN A 50 -12.08 2.38 -9.38
N ASN A 51 -11.10 1.64 -8.85
CA ASN A 51 -10.94 0.23 -9.16
C ASN A 51 -12.16 -0.60 -8.71
N GLN A 52 -12.72 -0.32 -7.54
CA GLN A 52 -13.91 -1.02 -7.06
C GLN A 52 -15.17 -0.74 -7.91
N ILE A 53 -15.33 0.51 -8.38
CA ILE A 53 -16.37 0.92 -9.32
C ILE A 53 -16.21 0.16 -10.64
N ASN A 54 -15.00 0.16 -11.21
CA ASN A 54 -14.71 -0.52 -12.48
C ASN A 54 -14.91 -2.05 -12.39
N GLN A 55 -14.77 -2.62 -11.20
CA GLN A 55 -15.01 -4.04 -10.93
C GLN A 55 -16.47 -4.35 -10.58
N ASN A 56 -17.38 -3.37 -10.61
CA ASN A 56 -18.78 -3.47 -10.17
C ASN A 56 -18.93 -4.02 -8.73
N THR A 57 -17.92 -3.79 -7.88
CA THR A 57 -17.96 -4.13 -6.45
C THR A 57 -18.49 -2.99 -5.59
N LEU A 58 -18.66 -1.82 -6.21
CA LEU A 58 -19.18 -0.62 -5.60
C LEU A 58 -20.25 0.01 -6.49
N ASP A 59 -21.49 0.03 -5.99
CA ASP A 59 -22.62 0.62 -6.69
C ASP A 59 -22.75 2.09 -6.33
N ILE A 60 -22.32 2.96 -7.26
CA ILE A 60 -22.40 4.42 -7.13
C ILE A 60 -23.82 4.95 -7.32
N THR A 61 -24.75 4.12 -7.79
CA THR A 61 -26.15 4.52 -7.97
C THR A 61 -26.97 4.34 -6.70
N ASP A 62 -26.42 3.66 -5.69
CA ASP A 62 -27.02 3.52 -4.37
C ASP A 62 -27.01 4.87 -3.62
N PRO A 63 -28.17 5.49 -3.37
CA PRO A 63 -28.27 6.74 -2.63
C PRO A 63 -27.86 6.62 -1.15
N GLU A 64 -27.76 5.40 -0.61
CA GLU A 64 -27.30 5.13 0.77
C GLU A 64 -25.84 4.68 0.85
N LEU A 65 -25.09 4.76 -0.26
CA LEU A 65 -23.70 4.32 -0.33
C LEU A 65 -22.84 4.97 0.76
N LYS A 66 -22.38 4.13 1.70
CA LYS A 66 -21.43 4.52 2.74
C LYS A 66 -20.17 3.68 2.63
N LEU A 67 -19.07 4.36 2.35
CA LEU A 67 -17.74 3.77 2.36
C LEU A 67 -17.24 3.59 3.79
N HIS A 68 -17.00 2.35 4.19
CA HIS A 68 -16.29 2.06 5.43
C HIS A 68 -14.81 1.88 5.13
N ILE A 69 -13.95 2.67 5.78
CA ILE A 69 -12.50 2.56 5.62
C ILE A 69 -11.93 2.09 6.95
N LYS A 70 -11.21 0.96 6.91
CA LYS A 70 -10.46 0.44 8.06
C LYS A 70 -9.00 0.84 7.92
N LEU A 71 -8.50 1.55 8.92
CA LEU A 71 -7.07 1.76 9.11
C LEU A 71 -6.54 0.66 10.02
N SER A 72 -5.38 0.12 9.70
CA SER A 72 -4.70 -0.89 10.51
C SER A 72 -3.22 -0.60 10.52
N GLY A 73 -2.56 -0.97 11.59
CA GLY A 73 -1.12 -0.83 11.65
C GLY A 73 -0.54 -1.81 12.64
N ASP A 74 0.68 -2.22 12.34
CA ASP A 74 1.48 -3.06 13.23
C ASP A 74 2.84 -2.40 13.46
N GLY A 75 3.38 -2.63 14.65
CA GLY A 75 4.58 -1.98 15.13
C GLY A 75 5.58 -2.99 15.67
N ALA A 76 6.78 -2.98 15.11
CA ALA A 76 7.90 -3.79 15.61
C ALA A 76 8.93 -2.91 16.30
N LYS A 77 9.28 -3.27 17.54
CA LYS A 77 10.45 -2.69 18.21
C LYS A 77 11.71 -3.29 17.60
N MET A 78 12.42 -2.50 16.80
CA MET A 78 13.64 -2.93 16.11
C MET A 78 14.89 -2.80 17.00
N SER A 79 14.91 -1.84 17.93
CA SER A 79 16.01 -1.70 18.89
C SER A 79 15.53 -1.03 20.18
N ARG A 80 16.45 -0.76 21.11
CA ARG A 80 16.14 -0.01 22.34
C ARG A 80 15.61 1.41 22.04
N LEU A 81 15.97 2.00 20.90
CA LEU A 81 15.65 3.38 20.53
C LEU A 81 14.82 3.52 19.23
N THR A 82 14.61 2.44 18.49
CA THR A 82 13.95 2.49 17.16
C THR A 82 12.75 1.57 17.11
N ASN A 83 11.61 2.12 16.71
CA ASN A 83 10.40 1.38 16.42
C ASN A 83 10.05 1.59 14.94
N LEU A 84 9.65 0.51 14.27
CA LEU A 84 9.07 0.57 12.93
C LEU A 84 7.56 0.41 13.08
N VAL A 85 6.80 1.34 12.50
CA VAL A 85 5.33 1.24 12.46
C VAL A 85 4.92 1.23 10.99
N VAL A 86 4.17 0.21 10.61
CA VAL A 86 3.55 0.10 9.29
C VAL A 86 2.07 0.40 9.46
N ILE A 87 1.54 1.31 8.65
CA ILE A 87 0.11 1.65 8.63
C ILE A 87 -0.41 1.38 7.22
N SER A 88 -1.53 0.68 7.14
CA SER A 88 -2.24 0.36 5.90
C SER A 88 -3.73 0.66 6.06
N PHE A 89 -4.43 0.78 4.93
CA PHE A 89 -5.88 0.96 4.92
C PHE A 89 -6.55 -0.07 4.02
N THR A 90 -7.85 -0.27 4.22
CA THR A 90 -8.68 -1.11 3.35
C THR A 90 -10.09 -0.53 3.29
N VAL A 91 -10.66 -0.53 2.09
CA VAL A 91 -12.06 -0.14 1.86
C VAL A 91 -12.94 -1.38 2.04
N LEU A 92 -13.84 -1.31 3.02
CA LEU A 92 -14.81 -2.34 3.37
C LEU A 92 -16.14 -2.00 2.72
N ASN A 93 -16.39 -2.53 1.53
CA ASN A 93 -17.69 -2.36 0.89
C ASN A 93 -18.56 -3.58 1.22
N SER A 94 -19.61 -3.38 2.02
CA SER A 94 -20.46 -4.46 2.52
C SER A 94 -21.33 -5.03 1.40
N SER A 95 -21.12 -6.30 1.06
CA SER A 95 -22.23 -7.17 0.64
C SER A 95 -22.01 -8.65 0.97
N GLN A 96 -20.79 -9.14 1.16
CA GLN A 96 -20.54 -10.47 1.74
C GLN A 96 -19.09 -10.64 2.18
N ASN A 97 -18.90 -11.18 3.39
CA ASN A 97 -17.66 -11.80 3.86
C ASN A 97 -16.45 -10.87 4.14
N VAL A 98 -16.60 -9.97 5.11
CA VAL A 98 -15.41 -9.51 5.86
C VAL A 98 -15.21 -10.50 7.00
N MET A 99 -14.21 -11.39 6.89
CA MET A 99 -13.86 -12.29 7.99
C MET A 99 -13.42 -11.46 9.19
N SER A 100 -14.34 -11.29 10.13
CA SER A 100 -14.04 -10.91 11.50
C SER A 100 -13.24 -12.06 12.10
N SER A 101 -11.97 -11.85 12.42
CA SER A 101 -11.26 -12.75 13.34
C SER A 101 -11.96 -12.70 14.69
N LYS A 102 -12.41 -13.87 15.17
CA LYS A 102 -12.86 -14.08 16.54
C LYS A 102 -11.72 -13.90 17.54
#